data_AF-A0AAI9V2K7-F1
#
_entry.id   AF-A0AAI9V2K7-F1
#
_cell.length_a   1.000
_cell.length_b   1.000
_cell.length_c   1.000
_cell.angle_alpha   90.00
_cell.angle_beta   90.00
_cell.angle_gamma   90.00
#
_symmetry.space_group_name_H-M   'P 1'
#
loop_
_entity.id
_entity.type
_entity.pdbx_description
1 polymer ?
#
loop_
_entity_poly.entity_id
_entity_poly.type
_entity_poly.pdbx_seq_one_letter_code
_entity_poly.pdbx_strand_id
1 'polypeptide(L)'
;MIGGGDKMPTVGTLDKPENLDQLLREDRGDDCTSCRVIGGGAFLGLAAYNYLSGMGHVERQRAEILKSGSRFGMGSRKVGVASISIGLAYLGLWRLFK
;
A
#
# COMPACT_ATOMS: atom_id res chain seq x y z
N MET A 1 19.69 9.07 0.86
CA MET A 1 19.38 9.88 2.05
C MET A 1 19.76 11.34 1.77
N ILE A 2 19.14 11.97 0.77
CA ILE A 2 19.41 13.37 0.41
C ILE A 2 18.09 14.11 0.51
N GLY A 3 18.01 15.11 1.39
CA GLY A 3 16.83 15.96 1.56
C GLY A 3 16.82 16.65 2.91
N GLY A 4 17.64 17.69 3.06
CA GLY A 4 17.71 18.51 4.28
C GLY A 4 18.66 19.68 4.07
N GLY A 5 18.32 20.56 3.12
CA GLY A 5 19.12 21.75 2.80
C GLY A 5 19.03 22.81 3.90
N ASP A 6 20.14 23.00 4.60
CA ASP A 6 20.82 24.28 4.83
C ASP A 6 19.99 25.53 5.18
N LYS A 7 19.30 25.53 6.33
CA LYS A 7 19.08 26.76 7.13
C LYS A 7 19.11 26.41 8.61
N MET A 8 20.21 26.71 9.30
CA MET A 8 20.22 26.67 10.77
C MET A 8 19.40 27.86 11.29
N PRO A 9 18.26 27.64 11.96
CA PRO A 9 17.43 28.73 12.47
C PRO A 9 18.14 29.42 13.65
N THR A 10 17.97 30.74 13.74
CA THR A 10 18.47 31.53 14.88
C THR A 10 17.72 31.15 16.17
N VAL A 11 18.35 31.25 17.33
CA VAL A 11 17.71 30.89 18.62
C VAL A 11 16.38 31.60 18.88
N GLY A 12 16.22 32.83 18.39
CA GLY A 12 14.96 33.60 18.50
C GLY A 12 13.78 33.06 17.68
N THR A 13 14.03 32.20 16.69
CA THR A 13 12.97 31.48 15.94
C THR A 13 12.51 30.20 16.63
N LEU A 14 13.28 29.66 17.60
CA LEU A 14 12.95 28.45 18.36
C LEU A 14 12.08 28.72 19.59
N ASP A 15 12.10 29.96 20.10
CA ASP A 15 11.38 30.38 21.32
C ASP A 15 9.89 30.74 21.07
N LYS A 16 9.45 30.70 19.80
CA LYS A 16 8.06 31.01 19.46
C LYS A 16 7.22 29.75 19.62
N PRO A 17 6.06 29.80 20.32
CA PRO A 17 5.11 28.69 20.29
C PRO A 17 4.57 28.61 18.86
N GLU A 18 5.16 27.74 18.05
CA GLU A 18 4.66 27.44 16.71
C GLU A 18 3.21 26.94 16.82
N ASN A 19 2.37 27.38 15.89
CA ASN A 19 1.00 26.89 15.86
C ASN A 19 1.04 25.41 15.49
N LEU A 20 0.79 24.55 16.47
CA LEU A 20 0.79 23.09 16.31
C LEU A 20 -0.13 22.66 15.16
N ASP A 21 -1.26 23.35 14.96
CA ASP A 21 -2.18 23.09 13.85
C ASP A 21 -1.61 23.42 12.47
N GLN A 22 -0.71 24.40 12.37
CA GLN A 22 -0.02 24.72 11.12
C GLN A 22 1.06 23.69 10.82
N LEU A 23 1.85 23.32 11.82
CA LEU A 23 2.85 22.24 11.69
C LEU A 23 2.20 20.91 11.33
N LEU A 24 1.11 20.54 12.02
CA LEU A 24 0.34 19.35 11.69
C LEU A 24 -0.35 19.44 10.33
N ARG A 25 -0.63 20.63 9.77
CA ARG A 25 -1.17 20.77 8.41
C ARG A 25 -0.07 20.63 7.36
N GLU A 26 1.11 21.16 7.64
CA GLU A 26 2.28 21.05 6.76
C GLU A 26 2.77 19.60 6.69
N ASP A 27 2.81 18.89 7.82
CA ASP A 27 3.19 17.48 7.91
C ASP A 27 2.08 16.51 7.41
N ARG A 28 0.81 16.94 7.42
CA ARG A 28 -0.32 16.15 6.88
C ARG A 28 -0.49 16.26 5.37
N GLY A 29 0.10 17.29 4.74
CA GLY A 29 -0.19 17.66 3.35
C GLY A 29 0.42 16.71 2.32
N ASP A 30 1.56 16.10 2.63
CA ASP A 30 2.29 15.25 1.72
C ASP A 30 2.96 14.13 2.51
N ASP A 31 2.51 12.88 2.33
CA ASP A 31 3.35 11.73 2.67
C ASP A 31 4.73 11.98 2.04
N CYS A 32 5.79 12.02 2.86
CA CYS A 32 7.15 12.21 2.35
C CYS A 32 7.38 11.29 1.14
N THR A 33 8.16 11.73 0.14
CA THR A 33 8.41 10.92 -1.06
C THR A 33 8.88 9.50 -0.73
N SER A 34 9.67 9.35 0.34
CA SER A 34 10.05 8.06 0.93
C SER A 34 8.86 7.24 1.44
N CYS A 35 7.93 7.85 2.19
CA CYS A 35 6.72 7.23 2.71
C CYS A 35 5.77 6.78 1.60
N ARG A 36 5.63 7.57 0.53
CA ARG A 36 4.84 7.18 -0.66
C ARG A 36 5.46 5.98 -1.37
N VAL A 37 6.77 5.98 -1.58
CA VAL A 37 7.49 4.89 -2.25
C VAL A 37 7.45 3.60 -1.43
N ILE A 38 7.73 3.67 -0.13
CA ILE A 38 7.73 2.49 0.75
C ILE A 38 6.30 1.96 0.91
N GLY A 39 5.35 2.84 1.26
CA GLY A 39 3.95 2.45 1.46
C GLY A 39 3.31 1.92 0.19
N GLY A 40 3.45 2.63 -0.92
CA GLY A 40 2.93 2.21 -2.22
C GLY A 40 3.62 0.94 -2.74
N GLY A 41 4.94 0.86 -2.61
CA GLY A 41 5.73 -0.32 -2.99
C GLY A 41 5.32 -1.57 -2.19
N ALA A 42 5.05 -1.43 -0.90
CA ALA A 42 4.56 -2.52 -0.06
C ALA A 42 3.21 -3.06 -0.57
N PHE A 43 2.25 -2.18 -0.83
CA PHE A 43 0.93 -2.59 -1.35
C PHE A 43 1.03 -3.23 -2.74
N LEU A 44 1.85 -2.69 -3.64
CA LEU A 44 2.08 -3.28 -4.97
C LEU A 44 2.79 -4.63 -4.90
N GLY A 45 3.79 -4.77 -4.03
CA GLY A 45 4.48 -6.03 -3.78
C GLY A 45 3.53 -7.10 -3.24
N LEU A 46 2.69 -6.75 -2.26
CA LEU A 46 1.65 -7.63 -1.72
C LEU A 46 0.61 -8.00 -2.78
N ALA A 47 0.19 -7.05 -3.62
CA ALA A 47 -0.75 -7.32 -4.71
C ALA A 47 -0.21 -8.38 -5.69
N ALA A 48 1.04 -8.21 -6.12
CA ALA A 48 1.72 -9.14 -7.02
C ALA A 48 1.93 -10.51 -6.36
N TYR A 49 2.43 -10.53 -5.12
CA TYR A 49 2.65 -11.76 -4.38
C TYR A 49 1.35 -12.54 -4.16
N ASN A 50 0.27 -11.86 -3.74
CA ASN A 50 -1.04 -12.46 -3.53
C ASN A 50 -1.61 -13.05 -4.82
N TYR A 51 -1.44 -12.36 -5.95
CA TYR A 51 -1.94 -12.84 -7.24
C TYR A 51 -1.19 -14.10 -7.69
N LEU A 52 0.14 -14.05 -7.72
CA LEU A 52 0.99 -15.15 -8.19
C LEU A 52 0.84 -16.38 -7.30
N SER A 53 0.95 -16.19 -5.98
CA SER A 53 0.82 -17.30 -5.03
C SER A 53 -0.61 -17.81 -4.97
N GLY A 54 -1.61 -16.94 -4.87
CA GLY A 54 -3.01 -17.33 -4.72
C GLY A 54 -3.55 -18.09 -5.93
N MET A 55 -3.19 -17.67 -7.15
CA MET A 55 -3.57 -18.40 -8.37
C MET A 55 -2.94 -19.80 -8.41
N GLY A 56 -1.67 -19.93 -7.99
CA GLY A 56 -0.99 -21.22 -7.89
C GLY A 56 -1.62 -22.17 -6.87
N HIS A 57 -2.10 -21.66 -5.72
CA HIS A 57 -2.80 -22.49 -4.72
C HIS A 57 -4.13 -23.03 -5.25
N VAL A 58 -4.91 -22.17 -5.91
CA VAL A 58 -6.21 -22.53 -6.49
C VAL A 58 -6.04 -23.59 -7.60
N GLU A 59 -4.99 -23.51 -8.41
CA GLU A 59 -4.70 -24.50 -9.45
C GLU A 59 -4.21 -25.83 -8.90
N ARG A 60 -3.35 -25.83 -7.87
CA ARG A 60 -2.89 -27.06 -7.20
C ARG A 60 -4.05 -27.82 -6.55
N GLN A 61 -5.00 -27.10 -5.96
CA GLN A 61 -6.19 -27.69 -5.33
C GLN A 61 -7.33 -27.97 -6.33
N ARG A 62 -7.13 -27.76 -7.64
CA ARG A 62 -8.19 -27.92 -8.64
C ARG A 62 -8.82 -29.30 -8.63
N ALA A 63 -8.02 -30.35 -8.49
CA ALA A 63 -8.51 -31.73 -8.46
C ALA A 63 -9.39 -32.00 -7.23
N GLU A 64 -9.01 -31.50 -6.07
CA GLU A 64 -9.80 -31.61 -4.83
C GLU A 64 -11.07 -30.77 -4.90
N ILE A 65 -11.01 -29.57 -5.45
CA ILE A 65 -12.16 -28.68 -5.63
C ILE A 65 -13.19 -29.31 -6.56
N LEU A 66 -12.76 -29.90 -7.67
CA LEU A 66 -13.64 -30.64 -8.59
C LEU A 66 -14.26 -31.86 -7.91
N LYS A 67 -13.49 -32.58 -7.09
CA LYS A 67 -13.97 -33.73 -6.31
C LYS A 67 -14.95 -33.34 -5.19
N SER A 68 -14.82 -32.13 -4.65
CA SER A 68 -15.62 -31.65 -3.51
C SER A 68 -17.10 -31.34 -3.83
N GLY A 69 -17.48 -31.23 -5.11
CA GLY A 69 -18.85 -30.90 -5.51
C GLY A 69 -19.35 -29.54 -5.00
N SER A 70 -18.45 -28.64 -4.58
CA SER A 70 -18.78 -27.33 -4.03
C SER A 70 -19.66 -26.50 -4.98
N ARG A 71 -20.74 -25.92 -4.45
CA ARG A 71 -21.63 -24.98 -5.17
C ARG A 71 -20.87 -23.73 -5.68
N PHE A 72 -19.77 -23.38 -5.03
CA PHE A 72 -18.86 -22.33 -5.46
C PHE A 72 -17.66 -22.97 -6.17
N GLY A 73 -17.62 -22.82 -7.49
CA GLY A 73 -16.60 -23.43 -8.35
C GLY A 73 -15.24 -22.74 -8.28
N MET A 74 -14.32 -23.17 -9.14
CA MET A 74 -12.97 -22.59 -9.27
C MET A 74 -12.97 -21.08 -9.57
N GLY A 75 -13.97 -20.61 -10.32
CA GLY A 75 -14.07 -19.21 -10.74
C GLY A 75 -14.20 -18.24 -9.56
N SER A 76 -15.05 -18.52 -8.58
CA SER A 76 -15.25 -17.62 -7.43
C SER A 76 -13.98 -17.49 -6.58
N ARG A 77 -13.21 -18.57 -6.44
CA ARG A 77 -11.93 -18.57 -5.73
C ARG A 77 -10.87 -17.73 -6.46
N LYS A 78 -10.80 -17.84 -7.79
CA LYS A 78 -9.93 -16.98 -8.62
C LYS A 78 -10.35 -15.51 -8.56
N VAL A 79 -11.65 -15.23 -8.61
CA VAL A 79 -12.19 -13.86 -8.48
C VAL A 79 -11.87 -13.27 -7.11
N GLY A 80 -11.95 -14.06 -6.03
CA GLY A 80 -11.56 -13.62 -4.69
C GLY A 80 -10.11 -13.13 -4.64
N VAL A 81 -9.17 -13.98 -5.08
CA VAL A 81 -7.73 -13.62 -5.16
C VAL A 81 -7.52 -12.39 -6.05
N ALA A 82 -8.12 -12.36 -7.23
CA ALA A 82 -8.00 -11.25 -8.17
C ALA A 82 -8.52 -9.94 -7.57
N SER A 83 -9.67 -9.95 -6.91
CA SER A 83 -10.28 -8.77 -6.30
C SER A 83 -9.40 -8.17 -5.19
N ILE A 84 -8.81 -9.02 -4.34
CA ILE A 84 -7.90 -8.59 -3.28
C ILE A 84 -6.64 -7.98 -3.89
N SER A 85 -6.06 -8.64 -4.90
CA SER A 85 -4.87 -8.12 -5.59
C SER A 85 -5.13 -6.79 -6.29
N ILE A 86 -6.27 -6.62 -6.94
CA ILE A 86 -6.68 -5.35 -7.56
C ILE A 86 -6.85 -4.26 -6.49
N GLY A 87 -7.50 -4.58 -5.36
CA GLY A 87 -7.69 -3.64 -4.26
C GLY A 87 -6.36 -3.16 -3.67
N LEU A 88 -5.42 -4.08 -3.44
CA LEU A 88 -4.07 -3.75 -2.97
C LEU A 88 -3.30 -2.91 -4.00
N ALA A 89 -3.38 -3.27 -5.29
CA ALA A 89 -2.71 -2.50 -6.33
C ALA A 89 -3.28 -1.08 -6.44
N TYR A 90 -4.60 -0.93 -6.35
CA TYR A 90 -5.28 0.35 -6.36
C TYR A 90 -4.84 1.23 -5.18
N LEU A 91 -4.83 0.69 -3.95
CA LEU A 91 -4.37 1.42 -2.76
C LEU A 91 -2.89 1.82 -2.87
N GLY A 92 -2.06 0.92 -3.42
CA GLY A 92 -0.64 1.20 -3.66
C GLY A 92 -0.40 2.32 -4.67
N LEU A 93 -1.12 2.31 -5.80
CA LEU A 93 -1.06 3.37 -6.80
C LEU A 93 -1.62 4.69 -6.25
N TRP A 94 -2.75 4.64 -5.55
CA TRP A 94 -3.35 5.83 -4.95
C TRP A 94 -2.39 6.53 -3.99
N ARG A 95 -1.68 5.76 -3.14
CA ARG A 95 -0.67 6.30 -2.20
C ARG A 95 0.63 6.77 -2.88
N LEU A 96 0.92 6.33 -4.11
CA LEU A 96 2.08 6.83 -4.88
C LEU A 96 1.79 8.15 -5.58
N PHE A 97 0.57 8.35 -6.05
CA PHE A 97 0.18 9.52 -6.85
C PHE A 97 -0.57 10.61 -6.06
N LYS A 98 -1.05 10.30 -4.84
CA LYS A 98 -1.76 11.24 -3.95
C LYS A 98 -0.91 11.59 -2.75
#